data_AF-A0A920IZ17-F1
#
_entry.id   AF-A0A920IZ17-F1
#
_cell.length_a   1.000
_cell.length_b   1.000
_cell.length_c   1.000
_cell.angle_alpha   90.00
_cell.angle_beta   90.00
_cell.angle_gamma   90.00
#
_symmetry.space_group_name_H-M   'P 1'
#
loop_
_entity.id
_entity.type
_entity.pdbx_description
1 polymer ?
#
loop_
_entity_poly.entity_id
_entity_poly.type
_entity_poly.pdbx_seq_one_letter_code
_entity_poly.pdbx_strand_id
1 'polypeptide(L)' 'MQIFHWDFKIEKGKIVGRVKNTMISGNFPFKALSSVDCISIEKEKVYGSMSFPYLQTNNVEISS' A
#
# COMPACT_ATOMS: atom_id res chain seq x y z
N MET A 1 3.06 0.21 -21.09
CA MET A 1 3.59 0.97 -19.93
C MET A 1 3.71 -0.01 -18.77
N GLN A 2 4.93 -0.45 -18.46
CA GLN A 2 5.17 -1.41 -17.38
C GLN A 2 5.36 -0.63 -16.09
N ILE A 3 4.39 -0.70 -15.18
CA ILE A 3 4.52 -0.12 -13.85
C ILE A 3 5.33 -1.12 -13.03
N PHE A 4 6.55 -0.73 -12.63
CA PHE A 4 7.32 -1.54 -11.70
C PHE A 4 6.67 -1.43 -10.32
N HIS A 5 6.16 -2.54 -9.78
CA HIS A 5 5.65 -2.61 -8.41
C HIS A 5 6.85 -2.76 -7.44
N TRP A 6 6.96 -1.85 -6.48
CA TRP A 6 8.00 -1.83 -5.46
C TRP A 6 7.38 -2.10 -4.10
N ASP A 7 7.32 -3.37 -3.74
CA ASP A 7 6.82 -3.79 -2.43
C ASP A 7 7.98 -3.98 -1.45
N PHE A 8 7.81 -3.56 -0.21
CA PHE A 8 8.82 -3.66 0.83
C PHE A 8 8.26 -4.33 2.09
N LYS A 9 9.04 -5.23 2.69
CA LYS A 9 8.69 -5.84 3.96
C LYS A 9 9.17 -4.93 5.09
N ILE A 10 8.28 -4.68 6.06
CA ILE A 10 8.58 -3.92 7.28
C ILE A 10 8.48 -4.87 8.47
N GLU A 11 9.52 -4.93 9.29
CA GLU A 11 9.52 -5.65 10.56
C GLU A 11 10.03 -4.74 11.67
N LYS A 12 9.32 -4.71 12.82
CA LYS A 12 9.69 -3.88 13.99
C LYS A 12 9.98 -2.41 13.62
N GLY A 13 9.19 -1.86 12.71
CA GLY A 13 9.33 -0.46 12.24
C GLY A 13 10.49 -0.20 11.28
N LYS A 14 11.16 -1.24 10.76
CA LYS A 14 12.27 -1.10 9.80
C LYS A 14 11.99 -1.85 8.50
N ILE A 15 12.38 -1.26 7.37
CA ILE A 15 12.34 -1.94 6.08
C ILE A 15 13.43 -3.01 6.07
N VAL A 16 13.05 -4.28 5.92
CA VAL A 16 13.99 -5.42 5.93
C VAL A 16 14.37 -5.90 4.53
N GLY A 17 13.60 -5.55 3.50
CA GLY A 17 13.94 -5.90 2.12
C GLY A 17 12.81 -5.68 1.12
N ARG A 18 13.15 -5.78 -0.17
CA ARG A 18 12.18 -5.74 -1.28
C ARG A 18 11.50 -7.09 -1.43
N VAL A 19 10.18 -7.07 -1.55
CA VAL A 19 9.36 -8.21 -1.96
C VAL A 19 9.05 -8.08 -3.45
N LYS A 20 9.08 -9.19 -4.17
CA LYS A 20 8.81 -9.25 -5.61
C LYS A 20 7.64 -10.19 -5.86
N ASN A 21 6.94 -9.94 -6.96
CA ASN A 21 5.87 -10.80 -7.48
C ASN A 21 4.72 -11.02 -6.50
N THR A 22 4.46 -10.02 -5.64
CA THR A 22 3.31 -10.01 -4.76
C THR A 22 2.13 -9.32 -5.42
N MET A 23 0.95 -9.89 -5.21
CA MET A 23 -0.32 -9.33 -5.64
C MET A 23 -1.20 -9.10 -4.40
N ILE A 24 -1.79 -7.92 -4.33
CA ILE A 24 -2.87 -7.65 -3.39
C ILE A 24 -4.17 -8.14 -4.04
N SER A 25 -4.87 -9.07 -3.40
CA SER A 25 -6.06 -9.71 -3.95
C SER A 25 -7.32 -9.40 -3.14
N GLY A 26 -8.48 -9.58 -3.76
CA GLY A 26 -9.79 -9.39 -3.14
C GLY A 26 -10.41 -8.00 -3.35
N ASN A 27 -11.46 -7.70 -2.58
CA ASN A 27 -12.21 -6.44 -2.66
C ASN A 27 -11.48 -5.31 -1.91
N PHE A 28 -10.18 -5.16 -2.20
CA PHE A 28 -9.23 -4.26 -1.53
C PHE A 28 -9.76 -2.84 -1.34
N PRO A 29 -10.28 -2.12 -2.36
CA PRO A 29 -10.72 -0.74 -2.15
C PRO A 29 -11.82 -0.62 -1.11
N PHE A 30 -12.73 -1.59 -0.98
CA PHE A 30 -13.79 -1.52 0.03
C PHE A 30 -13.32 -1.99 1.40
N LYS A 31 -12.59 -3.10 1.46
CA LYS A 31 -12.13 -3.66 2.75
C LYS A 31 -11.03 -2.80 3.37
N ALA A 32 -9.98 -2.49 2.61
CA ALA A 32 -8.82 -1.74 3.10
C ALA A 32 -9.18 -0.31 3.50
N LEU A 33 -10.05 0.38 2.73
CA LEU A 33 -10.50 1.72 3.11
C LEU A 33 -11.42 1.72 4.33
N SER A 34 -12.13 0.61 4.59
CA SER A 34 -12.95 0.46 5.81
C SER A 34 -12.12 0.12 7.05
N SER A 35 -10.87 -0.32 6.88
CA SER A 35 -9.96 -0.76 7.95
C SER A 35 -8.66 0.06 8.00
N VAL A 36 -8.75 1.36 7.67
CA VAL A 36 -7.61 2.27 7.79
C VAL A 36 -7.38 2.61 9.26
N ASP A 37 -6.19 2.28 9.77
CA ASP A 37 -5.81 2.62 11.14
C ASP A 37 -5.18 4.01 11.22
N CYS A 38 -4.35 4.33 10.23
CA CYS A 38 -3.56 5.56 10.21
C CYS A 38 -3.55 6.18 8.83
N ILE A 39 -3.59 7.51 8.79
CA ILE A 39 -3.47 8.33 7.57
C ILE A 39 -2.30 9.29 7.78
N SER A 40 -1.40 9.39 6.81
CA SER A 40 -0.30 10.34 6.89
C SER A 40 -0.78 11.79 6.76
N ILE A 41 -0.05 12.71 7.40
CA ILE A 41 -0.23 14.16 7.19
C ILE A 41 0.23 14.54 5.78
N GLU A 42 1.35 13.93 5.35
CA GLU A 42 1.95 14.07 4.03
C GLU A 42 1.00 13.57 2.94
N LYS A 43 0.97 14.27 1.81
CA LYS A 43 0.18 13.89 0.62
C LYS A 43 1.02 14.07 -0.62
N GLU A 44 0.93 13.12 -1.54
CA GLU A 44 1.60 13.19 -2.83
C GLU A 44 0.60 13.41 -3.95
N LYS A 45 1.05 14.06 -5.04
CA LYS A 45 0.26 14.16 -6.28
C LYS A 45 0.49 12.90 -7.10
N VAL A 46 -0.54 12.08 -7.19
CA VAL A 46 -0.60 10.88 -8.03
C VAL A 46 -1.52 11.13 -9.22
N TYR A 47 -1.24 10.47 -10.34
CA TYR A 47 -2.04 10.57 -11.57
C TYR A 47 -2.29 12.01 -12.06
N GLY A 48 -1.33 12.92 -11.85
CA GLY A 48 -1.32 14.29 -12.38
C GLY A 48 -2.11 15.33 -11.57
N SER A 49 -3.22 14.95 -10.93
CA SER A 49 -4.09 15.90 -10.22
C SER A 49 -4.60 15.43 -8.85
N MET A 50 -4.50 14.13 -8.55
CA MET A 50 -5.04 13.57 -7.32
C MET A 50 -4.03 13.72 -6.18
N SER A 51 -4.42 14.39 -5.10
CA SER A 51 -3.61 14.44 -3.88
C SER A 51 -4.01 13.28 -2.97
N PHE A 52 -3.09 12.35 -2.74
CA PHE A 52 -3.35 11.13 -1.98
C PHE A 52 -2.37 10.99 -0.82
N PRO A 53 -2.84 10.75 0.42
CA PRO A 53 -1.98 10.42 1.56
C PRO A 53 -1.52 8.96 1.52
N TYR A 54 -0.54 8.62 2.35
CA TYR A 54 -0.23 7.24 2.68
C TYR A 54 -1.26 6.70 3.68
N LEU A 55 -1.68 5.46 3.46
CA LEU A 55 -2.66 4.76 4.29
C LEU A 55 -2.02 3.52 4.91
N GLN A 56 -2.22 3.36 6.22
CA GLN A 56 -1.97 2.09 6.90
C GLN A 56 -3.30 1.36 7.07
N THR A 57 -3.38 0.14 6.57
CA THR A 57 -4.53 -0.73 6.74
C THR A 57 -4.09 -2.07 7.32
N ASN A 58 -4.97 -2.64 8.13
CA ASN A 58 -4.86 -4.02 8.56
C ASN A 58 -5.64 -4.95 7.62
N ASN A 59 -5.40 -6.25 7.72
CA ASN A 59 -6.23 -7.30 7.09
C ASN A 59 -6.24 -7.33 5.54
N VAL A 60 -5.11 -7.04 4.90
CA VAL A 60 -4.95 -7.18 3.45
C VAL A 60 -4.49 -8.60 3.09
N GLU A 61 -5.20 -9.25 2.17
CA GLU A 61 -4.79 -10.52 1.61
C GLU A 61 -3.71 -10.31 0.53
N ILE A 62 -2.55 -10.92 0.75
CA ILE A 62 -1.40 -10.85 -0.16
C ILE A 62 -1.13 -12.27 -0.66
N SER A 63 -1.06 -12.42 -1.98
CA SER A 63 -0.68 -13.65 -2.66
C SER A 63 0.71 -13.47 -3.30
N SER A 64 1.52 -14.52 -3.33
CA SER A 64 2.89 -14.49 -3.85
C SER A 64 3.19 -15.66 -4.77
#